data_AF-A0A8S9S360-F1
#
_entry.id   AF-A0A8S9S360-F1
#
_cell.length_a   1.000
_cell.length_b   1.000
_cell.length_c   1.000
_cell.angle_alpha   90.00
_cell.angle_beta   90.00
_cell.angle_gamma   90.00
#
_symmetry.space_group_name_H-M   'P 1'
#
loop_
_entity.id
_entity.type
_entity.pdbx_description
1 polymer ?
#
loop_
_entity_poly.entity_id
_entity_poly.type
_entity_poly.pdbx_seq_one_letter_code
_entity_poly.pdbx_strand_id
1 'polypeptide(L)'
;MQPSWYDVHDVTSIGLDVTSNSRHINTHAQGELRHTRIFTGLTHHISVEPVPLPHPLRNYTSNGVLLICDMVAVARLLNLTLVVPELDKTSFWADPSGFEDIFDVRHFIDSLRDEVRIFRRLPKRYSTKSGYQMFQMPPVSWSDDNYYLNQVCAASVFFIVLAFLVRLLLYLTSIHTPVICISDWDGMDTRLANNGLPLSLQRLRCRVNFQGLKFTPQLEVLGSKLVRMLQQRGPFVALHLRYEMDMLAFSGCTRGCSDEEAEELKKMRYTYPWWREKEIVSEERRAQGLCPLTPEEVALVLKALGFDKNTQIYIAAGEIYGSEHRLSVLREAFPRIVKKEMLLESTELQQFQNHSSQMAALDFMVSVASNTFIPTYDGNIAKVVEGHRRYLGFKKTIMLDRKRLVELLDLHDNKTLTWDQFAVAIKAAHERRSGAPTHRRVVPDKPKEEDYFYANPQECLCEGTNCHDLFGDRNSSLTH
;
A
#
# COMPACT_ATOMS: atom_id res chain seq x y z
N MET A 1 -26.61 20.62 5.66
CA MET A 1 -27.01 19.71 4.55
C MET A 1 -25.75 19.01 4.07
N GLN A 2 -25.83 17.68 3.97
CA GLN A 2 -24.78 16.72 3.56
C GLN A 2 -24.94 16.39 2.05
N PRO A 3 -24.19 15.45 1.44
CA PRO A 3 -22.86 14.89 1.74
C PRO A 3 -21.94 14.71 0.49
N SER A 4 -20.68 14.30 0.68
CA SER A 4 -20.08 13.06 0.09
C SER A 4 -18.57 13.00 0.36
N TRP A 5 -18.08 12.03 1.15
CA TRP A 5 -17.61 10.67 0.79
C TRP A 5 -16.24 10.72 0.08
N TYR A 6 -15.20 10.00 0.50
CA TYR A 6 -15.09 8.64 1.09
C TYR A 6 -13.85 8.57 2.04
N ASP A 7 -13.30 7.48 2.61
CA ASP A 7 -13.71 6.14 3.14
C ASP A 7 -13.03 6.02 4.53
N VAL A 8 -13.30 5.11 5.49
CA VAL A 8 -14.38 4.13 5.76
C VAL A 8 -14.47 2.84 4.91
N HIS A 9 -14.01 1.70 5.46
CA HIS A 9 -14.52 0.37 5.09
C HIS A 9 -15.82 0.05 5.84
N ASP A 10 -16.81 -0.47 5.11
CA ASP A 10 -18.19 -0.86 5.47
C ASP A 10 -18.62 -0.97 6.95
N VAL A 11 -19.69 -0.23 7.27
CA VAL A 11 -20.77 -0.67 8.17
C VAL A 11 -22.09 -0.40 7.47
N THR A 12 -22.97 -1.40 7.35
CA THR A 12 -24.27 -1.28 6.67
C THR A 12 -25.47 -1.43 7.61
N SER A 13 -26.51 -0.63 7.32
CA SER A 13 -27.92 -0.74 7.78
C SER A 13 -28.23 -0.63 9.29
N ILE A 14 -28.83 0.50 9.67
CA ILE A 14 -30.22 0.64 10.18
C ILE A 14 -30.66 2.09 9.89
N GLY A 15 -31.94 2.32 9.55
CA GLY A 15 -32.45 3.59 9.04
C GLY A 15 -33.07 4.53 10.09
N LEU A 16 -32.84 5.83 9.88
CA LEU A 16 -33.72 6.99 10.12
C LEU A 16 -34.65 7.01 11.36
N ASP A 17 -34.49 8.04 12.20
CA ASP A 17 -35.34 9.25 12.07
C ASP A 17 -34.66 10.52 12.63
N VAL A 18 -35.24 11.71 12.38
CA VAL A 18 -34.60 13.04 12.46
C VAL A 18 -35.17 13.93 13.56
N THR A 19 -34.31 14.75 14.21
CA THR A 19 -34.50 16.15 14.74
C THR A 19 -33.55 16.37 15.95
N SER A 20 -33.11 17.56 16.37
CA SER A 20 -32.93 18.90 15.75
C SER A 20 -32.03 19.76 16.69
N ASN A 21 -31.56 20.94 16.23
CA ASN A 21 -30.90 22.03 17.00
C ASN A 21 -29.52 21.74 17.66
N SER A 22 -28.72 22.74 18.09
CA SER A 22 -28.33 24.04 17.49
C SER A 22 -27.17 24.69 18.27
N ARG A 23 -26.39 25.57 17.62
CA ARG A 23 -25.63 26.73 18.19
C ARG A 23 -24.29 26.54 18.94
N HIS A 24 -23.30 27.35 18.47
CA HIS A 24 -22.33 28.19 19.20
C HIS A 24 -21.33 27.57 20.20
N ILE A 25 -20.09 28.05 20.45
CA ILE A 25 -19.05 28.93 19.85
C ILE A 25 -18.04 29.19 21.01
N ASN A 26 -16.72 29.28 20.75
CA ASN A 26 -15.64 29.83 21.62
C ASN A 26 -15.28 29.11 22.97
N THR A 27 -14.09 29.24 23.60
CA THR A 27 -12.69 29.65 23.24
C THR A 27 -11.72 29.34 24.40
N HIS A 28 -10.46 28.94 24.08
CA HIS A 28 -9.16 29.22 24.75
C HIS A 28 -8.85 29.06 26.27
N ALA A 29 -7.53 28.85 26.50
CA ALA A 29 -6.69 29.13 27.70
C ALA A 29 -6.74 28.09 28.85
N GLN A 30 -5.67 27.33 29.16
CA GLN A 30 -4.32 27.63 29.70
C GLN A 30 -4.24 27.51 31.25
N GLY A 31 -3.21 26.81 31.74
CA GLY A 31 -2.88 26.72 33.17
C GLY A 31 -1.67 25.82 33.46
N GLU A 32 -0.49 26.42 33.66
CA GLU A 32 0.68 25.74 34.25
C GLU A 32 0.53 25.60 35.78
N LEU A 33 1.26 24.66 36.39
CA LEU A 33 1.76 24.82 37.77
C LEU A 33 3.04 23.99 38.00
N ARG A 34 4.01 24.57 38.72
CA ARG A 34 5.34 24.00 39.03
C ARG A 34 5.46 23.70 40.54
N HIS A 35 6.20 22.65 40.92
CA HIS A 35 7.45 22.73 41.75
C HIS A 35 7.78 21.46 42.59
N THR A 36 8.99 20.90 42.36
CA THR A 36 10.04 20.45 43.32
C THR A 36 9.68 19.83 44.70
N ARG A 37 10.25 18.69 45.17
CA ARG A 37 11.70 18.48 45.47
C ARG A 37 12.05 17.00 45.83
N ILE A 38 13.19 16.53 45.30
CA ILE A 38 14.29 15.74 45.94
C ILE A 38 13.96 14.58 46.90
N PHE A 39 14.37 13.36 46.52
CA PHE A 39 15.20 12.47 47.36
C PHE A 39 16.13 11.61 46.48
N THR A 40 17.31 11.24 46.99
CA THR A 40 18.39 10.54 46.26
C THR A 40 18.46 9.05 46.60
N GLY A 41 18.74 8.21 45.60
CA GLY A 41 19.02 6.78 45.79
C GLY A 41 19.51 6.12 44.51
N LEU A 42 20.72 5.55 44.52
CA LEU A 42 21.38 4.93 43.36
C LEU A 42 20.67 3.66 42.88
N THR A 43 20.48 3.51 41.56
CA THR A 43 20.58 2.21 40.86
C THR A 43 20.74 2.41 39.35
N HIS A 44 21.46 1.48 38.72
CA HIS A 44 21.88 1.39 37.31
C HIS A 44 21.10 2.18 36.24
N HIS A 45 21.81 3.04 35.50
CA HIS A 45 21.36 3.54 34.21
C HIS A 45 21.33 2.41 33.16
N ILE A 46 20.12 1.93 32.87
CA ILE A 46 19.80 1.42 31.54
C ILE A 46 19.49 2.66 30.68
N SER A 47 20.26 2.87 29.61
CA SER A 47 19.99 3.93 28.65
C SER A 47 18.78 3.57 27.78
N VAL A 48 17.58 3.85 28.29
CA VAL A 48 16.39 3.96 27.45
C VAL A 48 16.53 5.23 26.63
N GLU A 49 16.74 5.11 25.32
CA GLU A 49 16.73 6.27 24.44
C GLU A 49 15.34 6.93 24.47
N PRO A 50 15.24 8.28 24.56
CA PRO A 50 13.95 8.94 24.49
C PRO A 50 13.34 8.77 23.10
N VAL A 51 12.09 8.30 23.04
CA VAL A 51 11.27 8.34 21.82
C VAL A 51 11.30 9.77 21.25
N PRO A 52 11.62 9.98 19.96
CA PRO A 52 11.70 11.31 19.38
C PRO A 52 10.40 12.10 19.55
N LEU A 53 10.51 13.32 20.06
CA LEU A 53 9.38 14.26 20.10
C LEU A 53 8.87 14.55 18.67
N PRO A 54 7.55 14.65 18.46
CA PRO A 54 7.00 14.85 17.13
C PRO A 54 7.50 16.18 16.52
N HIS A 55 8.02 16.08 15.30
CA HIS A 55 8.32 17.24 14.45
C HIS A 55 7.04 18.08 14.21
N PRO A 56 7.18 19.40 13.97
CA PRO A 56 6.03 20.30 13.86
C PRO A 56 5.04 19.86 12.78
N LEU A 57 3.76 20.22 13.00
CA LEU A 57 2.62 19.97 12.11
C LEU A 57 2.97 20.24 10.64
N ARG A 58 3.25 19.17 9.90
CA ARG A 58 3.21 19.12 8.43
C ARG A 58 1.87 18.52 8.02
N ASN A 59 1.43 18.81 6.80
CA ASN A 59 0.40 18.00 6.17
C ASN A 59 1.11 16.77 5.59
N TYR A 60 0.72 15.57 6.03
CA TYR A 60 1.34 14.32 5.62
C TYR A 60 0.49 13.65 4.54
N THR A 61 1.07 13.25 3.41
CA THR A 61 0.35 12.55 2.33
C THR A 61 0.73 11.05 2.29
N SER A 62 0.54 10.36 1.16
CA SER A 62 0.64 8.89 1.09
C SER A 62 1.51 8.43 -0.07
N ASN A 63 2.23 7.30 0.10
CA ASN A 63 3.21 6.82 -0.87
C ASN A 63 2.53 6.36 -2.18
N GLY A 64 2.43 7.26 -3.17
CA GLY A 64 1.68 7.10 -4.42
C GLY A 64 2.20 6.08 -5.45
N VAL A 65 3.11 5.17 -5.07
CA VAL A 65 3.72 4.17 -5.98
C VAL A 65 2.66 3.28 -6.67
N LEU A 66 1.55 3.02 -5.99
CA LEU A 66 0.45 2.16 -6.46
C LEU A 66 -0.31 2.74 -7.67
N LEU A 67 -0.16 4.05 -7.91
CA LEU A 67 -0.99 4.81 -8.84
C LEU A 67 -0.25 5.14 -10.14
N ILE A 68 1.02 4.75 -10.28
CA ILE A 68 1.85 5.09 -11.45
C ILE A 68 1.25 4.50 -12.75
N CYS A 69 0.62 3.33 -12.69
CA CYS A 69 -0.06 2.75 -13.86
C CYS A 69 -1.29 3.57 -14.29
N ASP A 70 -2.06 4.11 -13.35
CA ASP A 70 -3.15 5.05 -13.62
C ASP A 70 -2.63 6.37 -14.18
N MET A 71 -1.53 6.91 -13.63
CA MET A 71 -0.89 8.14 -14.14
C MET A 71 -0.45 8.02 -15.60
N VAL A 72 0.21 6.91 -15.97
CA VAL A 72 0.64 6.64 -17.35
C VAL A 72 -0.57 6.43 -18.27
N ALA A 73 -1.61 5.74 -17.81
CA ALA A 73 -2.85 5.58 -18.57
C ALA A 73 -3.57 6.91 -18.81
N VAL A 74 -3.75 7.75 -17.79
CA VAL A 74 -4.34 9.09 -17.94
C VAL A 74 -3.49 9.96 -18.87
N ALA A 75 -2.16 9.90 -18.78
CA ALA A 75 -1.27 10.59 -19.71
C ALA A 75 -1.45 10.10 -21.17
N ARG A 76 -1.61 8.79 -21.38
CA ARG A 76 -1.88 8.19 -22.70
C ARG A 76 -3.24 8.60 -23.28
N LEU A 77 -4.27 8.63 -22.44
CA LEU A 77 -5.65 9.01 -22.77
C LEU A 77 -5.72 10.48 -23.21
N LEU A 78 -5.06 11.36 -22.46
CA LEU A 78 -5.07 12.80 -22.68
C LEU A 78 -3.93 13.30 -23.61
N ASN A 79 -3.14 12.38 -24.19
CA ASN A 79 -1.97 12.67 -25.02
C ASN A 79 -0.96 13.65 -24.37
N LEU A 80 -0.71 13.46 -23.07
CA LEU A 80 0.18 14.30 -22.27
C LEU A 80 1.62 13.76 -22.26
N THR A 81 2.56 14.65 -21.98
CA THR A 81 3.92 14.27 -21.62
C THR A 81 3.99 14.09 -20.10
N LEU A 82 4.35 12.89 -19.65
CA LEU A 82 4.54 12.58 -18.24
C LEU A 82 5.92 13.09 -17.77
N VAL A 83 5.99 13.57 -16.53
CA VAL A 83 7.27 13.73 -15.81
C VAL A 83 7.34 12.61 -14.78
N VAL A 84 8.53 12.02 -14.58
CA VAL A 84 8.73 10.97 -13.55
C VAL A 84 8.22 11.49 -12.20
N PRO A 85 7.32 10.76 -11.51
CA PRO A 85 6.72 11.22 -10.26
C PRO A 85 7.76 11.51 -9.18
N GLU A 86 7.50 12.55 -8.38
CA GLU A 86 8.16 12.70 -7.08
C GLU A 86 7.36 11.91 -6.04
N LEU A 87 8.06 11.16 -5.19
CA LEU A 87 7.43 10.40 -4.10
C LEU A 87 7.29 11.28 -2.87
N ASP A 88 6.22 11.07 -2.11
CA ASP A 88 5.99 11.81 -0.88
C ASP A 88 7.01 11.46 0.21
N LYS A 89 7.78 12.47 0.61
CA LYS A 89 8.77 12.43 1.71
C LYS A 89 8.21 13.03 3.01
N THR A 90 6.95 13.46 2.97
CA THR A 90 6.17 14.00 4.08
C THR A 90 5.10 13.02 4.55
N SER A 91 5.12 11.75 4.16
CA SER A 91 4.19 10.74 4.69
C SER A 91 4.57 10.35 6.13
N PHE A 92 3.69 9.63 6.83
CA PHE A 92 3.95 9.13 8.21
C PHE A 92 5.31 8.42 8.33
N TRP A 93 5.74 7.76 7.26
CA TRP A 93 7.00 7.03 7.18
C TRP A 93 8.24 7.92 7.00
N ALA A 94 8.05 9.19 6.62
CA ALA A 94 9.07 10.20 6.38
C ALA A 94 10.26 9.72 5.51
N ASP A 95 10.00 8.79 4.59
CA ASP A 95 11.04 8.14 3.79
C ASP A 95 11.71 9.15 2.85
N PRO A 96 13.05 9.32 2.93
CA PRO A 96 13.76 10.26 2.06
C PRO A 96 13.89 9.77 0.60
N SER A 97 13.53 8.53 0.28
CA SER A 97 13.66 7.93 -1.06
C SER A 97 12.86 8.67 -2.13
N GLY A 98 13.49 8.99 -3.25
CA GLY A 98 12.81 9.37 -4.49
C GLY A 98 12.45 8.16 -5.35
N PHE A 99 11.71 8.41 -6.44
CA PHE A 99 11.39 7.39 -7.44
C PHE A 99 12.66 6.73 -8.00
N GLU A 100 13.72 7.52 -8.23
CA GLU A 100 15.00 7.07 -8.79
C GLU A 100 15.89 6.26 -7.83
N ASP A 101 15.53 6.19 -6.54
CA ASP A 101 16.20 5.32 -5.56
C ASP A 101 15.54 3.93 -5.50
N ILE A 102 14.23 3.85 -5.81
CA ILE A 102 13.44 2.61 -5.77
C ILE A 102 13.39 1.93 -7.14
N PHE A 103 13.14 2.69 -8.22
CA PHE A 103 12.89 2.16 -9.57
C PHE A 103 13.95 2.59 -10.59
N ASP A 104 14.28 1.73 -11.55
CA ASP A 104 15.13 2.11 -12.68
C ASP A 104 14.37 3.02 -13.65
N VAL A 105 14.58 4.32 -13.48
CA VAL A 105 14.01 5.38 -14.32
C VAL A 105 14.37 5.25 -15.80
N ARG A 106 15.54 4.69 -16.16
CA ARG A 106 15.89 4.50 -17.57
C ARG A 106 15.02 3.40 -18.17
N HIS A 107 14.96 2.24 -17.51
CA HIS A 107 14.07 1.14 -17.93
C HIS A 107 12.59 1.59 -17.98
N PHE A 108 12.12 2.36 -17.00
CA PHE A 108 10.75 2.91 -16.98
C PHE A 108 10.45 3.83 -18.18
N ILE A 109 11.37 4.73 -18.54
CA ILE A 109 11.22 5.61 -19.71
C ILE A 109 11.32 4.80 -21.02
N ASP A 110 12.34 3.95 -21.14
CA ASP A 110 12.65 3.23 -22.38
C ASP A 110 11.62 2.14 -22.70
N SER A 111 10.99 1.51 -21.70
CA SER A 111 9.93 0.50 -21.90
C SER A 111 8.55 1.08 -22.23
N LEU A 112 8.36 2.39 -22.05
CA LEU A 112 7.09 3.10 -22.29
C LEU A 112 7.18 4.14 -23.42
N ARG A 113 8.36 4.30 -24.03
CA ARG A 113 8.72 5.32 -25.04
C ARG A 113 7.76 5.46 -26.22
N ASP A 114 7.17 4.36 -26.66
CA ASP A 114 6.29 4.31 -27.85
C ASP A 114 4.80 4.49 -27.47
N GLU A 115 4.48 4.53 -26.18
CA GLU A 115 3.13 4.73 -25.63
C GLU A 115 2.95 6.13 -25.08
N VAL A 116 3.87 6.59 -24.21
CA VAL A 116 3.80 7.88 -23.53
C VAL A 116 5.17 8.53 -23.54
N ARG A 117 5.22 9.83 -23.86
CA ARG A 117 6.46 10.61 -23.74
C ARG A 117 6.73 10.89 -22.26
N ILE A 118 7.85 10.38 -21.74
CA ILE A 118 8.25 10.57 -20.33
C ILE A 118 9.54 11.40 -20.25
N PHE A 119 9.55 12.43 -19.39
CA PHE A 119 10.77 13.18 -19.03
C PHE A 119 11.19 12.86 -17.59
N ARG A 120 12.50 12.66 -17.38
CA ARG A 120 13.06 12.41 -16.03
C ARG A 120 12.88 13.56 -15.05
N ARG A 121 12.90 14.82 -15.53
CA ARG A 121 12.71 16.04 -14.73
C ARG A 121 12.01 17.10 -15.57
N LEU A 122 11.24 17.98 -14.93
CA LEU A 122 10.56 19.09 -15.59
C LEU A 122 11.59 20.04 -16.26
N PRO A 123 11.49 20.32 -17.57
CA PRO A 123 12.41 21.24 -18.24
C PRO A 123 12.34 22.65 -17.65
N LYS A 124 13.49 23.30 -17.40
CA LYS A 124 13.60 24.60 -16.70
C LYS A 124 12.64 25.69 -17.22
N ARG A 125 12.39 25.73 -18.55
CA ARG A 125 11.47 26.67 -19.22
C ARG A 125 10.01 26.59 -18.76
N TYR A 126 9.62 25.49 -18.11
CA TYR A 126 8.30 25.23 -17.55
C TYR A 126 8.28 25.31 -16.02
N SER A 127 9.37 25.74 -15.38
CA SER A 127 9.41 25.90 -13.93
C SER A 127 8.59 27.11 -13.49
N THR A 128 7.99 27.05 -12.30
CA THR A 128 7.27 28.18 -11.67
C THR A 128 8.19 29.41 -11.53
N LYS A 129 9.50 29.19 -11.34
CA LYS A 129 10.53 30.25 -11.30
C LYS A 129 10.70 30.99 -12.63
N SER A 130 10.25 30.42 -13.74
CA SER A 130 10.20 31.04 -15.07
C SER A 130 8.85 31.73 -15.36
N GLY A 131 8.00 31.91 -14.36
CA GLY A 131 6.69 32.55 -14.51
C GLY A 131 5.61 31.65 -15.14
N TYR A 132 5.87 30.35 -15.28
CA TYR A 132 4.90 29.42 -15.85
C TYR A 132 3.81 29.08 -14.82
N GLN A 133 2.54 29.34 -15.14
CA GLN A 133 1.41 28.97 -14.28
C GLN A 133 1.00 27.52 -14.55
N MET A 134 1.11 26.71 -13.51
CA MET A 134 0.80 25.28 -13.54
C MET A 134 -0.69 25.06 -13.33
N PHE A 135 -1.37 24.37 -14.25
CA PHE A 135 -2.76 23.95 -14.04
C PHE A 135 -2.76 22.71 -13.15
N GLN A 136 -3.38 22.80 -11.97
CA GLN A 136 -3.54 21.70 -11.02
C GLN A 136 -4.90 21.03 -11.19
N MET A 137 -4.92 19.70 -11.19
CA MET A 137 -6.12 18.88 -11.29
C MET A 137 -6.04 17.75 -10.26
N PRO A 138 -6.69 17.87 -9.08
CA PRO A 138 -6.70 16.78 -8.10
C PRO A 138 -7.59 15.63 -8.60
N PRO A 139 -7.07 14.42 -8.81
CA PRO A 139 -7.83 13.33 -9.40
C PRO A 139 -8.81 12.74 -8.37
N VAL A 140 -10.10 12.73 -8.73
CA VAL A 140 -11.15 12.04 -7.95
C VAL A 140 -10.92 10.52 -8.03
N SER A 141 -11.03 9.83 -6.89
CA SER A 141 -10.87 8.38 -6.81
C SER A 141 -11.90 7.66 -7.69
N TRP A 142 -11.46 6.60 -8.39
CA TRP A 142 -12.29 5.77 -9.26
C TRP A 142 -13.03 6.52 -10.38
N SER A 143 -12.39 7.53 -10.98
CA SER A 143 -12.93 8.29 -12.11
C SER A 143 -12.86 7.50 -13.42
N ASP A 144 -13.86 7.67 -14.29
CA ASP A 144 -13.86 7.11 -15.64
C ASP A 144 -13.03 7.96 -16.63
N ASP A 145 -12.94 7.52 -17.89
CA ASP A 145 -12.27 8.28 -18.94
C ASP A 145 -12.98 9.60 -19.29
N ASN A 146 -14.31 9.62 -19.24
CA ASN A 146 -15.12 10.83 -19.46
C ASN A 146 -14.77 11.94 -18.48
N TYR A 147 -14.56 11.65 -17.19
CA TYR A 147 -14.12 12.64 -16.21
C TYR A 147 -12.85 13.35 -16.66
N TYR A 148 -11.82 12.59 -17.04
CA TYR A 148 -10.53 13.16 -17.47
C TYR A 148 -10.64 13.94 -18.78
N LEU A 149 -11.39 13.42 -19.75
CA LEU A 149 -11.64 14.11 -21.03
C LEU A 149 -12.39 15.42 -20.80
N ASN A 150 -13.47 15.41 -20.01
CA ASN A 150 -14.28 16.59 -19.72
C ASN A 150 -13.51 17.66 -18.93
N GLN A 151 -12.65 17.27 -17.98
CA GLN A 151 -11.76 18.19 -17.26
C GLN A 151 -10.82 18.96 -18.22
N VAL A 152 -10.18 18.26 -19.15
CA VAL A 152 -9.30 18.89 -20.15
C VAL A 152 -10.10 19.72 -21.15
N CYS A 153 -11.28 19.25 -21.59
CA CYS A 153 -12.18 20.05 -22.43
C CYS A 153 -12.60 21.34 -21.74
N ALA A 154 -13.05 21.30 -20.47
CA ALA A 154 -13.44 22.48 -19.70
C ALA A 154 -12.27 23.47 -19.53
N ALA A 155 -11.07 22.97 -19.19
CA ALA A 155 -9.87 23.80 -19.12
C ALA A 155 -9.55 24.43 -20.49
N SER A 156 -9.59 23.66 -21.58
CA SER A 156 -9.32 24.16 -22.94
C SER A 156 -10.33 25.21 -23.39
N VAL A 157 -11.62 25.04 -23.08
CA VAL A 157 -12.66 26.04 -23.38
C VAL A 157 -12.46 27.29 -22.54
N PHE A 158 -12.10 27.17 -21.25
CA PHE A 158 -11.76 28.32 -20.40
C PHE A 158 -10.57 29.10 -20.97
N PHE A 159 -9.50 28.41 -21.40
CA PHE A 159 -8.37 29.03 -22.07
C PHE A 159 -8.74 29.62 -23.44
N ILE A 160 -9.63 29.01 -24.22
CA ILE A 160 -10.10 29.55 -25.51
C ILE A 160 -10.93 30.82 -25.31
N VAL A 161 -11.85 30.86 -24.33
CA VAL A 161 -12.66 32.05 -24.01
C VAL A 161 -11.79 33.17 -23.45
N LEU A 162 -10.86 32.85 -22.55
CA LEU A 162 -9.87 33.81 -22.04
C LEU A 162 -8.97 34.31 -23.19
N ALA A 163 -8.49 33.43 -24.07
CA ALA A 163 -7.73 33.81 -25.25
C ALA A 163 -8.56 34.59 -26.28
N PHE A 164 -9.89 34.47 -26.31
CA PHE A 164 -10.74 35.29 -27.17
C PHE A 164 -10.90 36.72 -26.63
N LEU A 165 -11.01 36.88 -25.31
CA LEU A 165 -10.99 38.18 -24.64
C LEU A 165 -9.60 38.84 -24.69
N VAL A 166 -8.53 38.04 -24.54
CA VAL A 166 -7.13 38.48 -24.55
C VAL A 166 -6.56 38.62 -25.98
N ARG A 167 -7.22 38.05 -27.00
CA ARG A 167 -6.88 38.24 -28.44
C ARG A 167 -6.96 39.70 -28.89
N LEU A 168 -7.68 40.56 -28.17
CA LEU A 168 -7.70 41.99 -28.41
C LEU A 168 -6.43 42.71 -27.88
N LEU A 169 -5.59 42.05 -27.07
CA LEU A 169 -4.44 42.65 -26.40
C LEU A 169 -3.07 41.97 -26.64
N LEU A 170 -3.02 40.67 -26.96
CA LEU A 170 -1.76 39.92 -27.07
C LEU A 170 -1.63 39.13 -28.39
N TYR A 171 -1.27 39.82 -29.47
CA TYR A 171 -0.99 39.23 -30.78
C TYR A 171 0.47 38.73 -30.96
N LEU A 172 1.34 38.86 -29.94
CA LEU A 172 2.80 38.84 -30.13
C LEU A 172 3.64 37.98 -29.15
N THR A 173 3.07 37.02 -28.39
CA THR A 173 3.88 36.12 -27.54
C THR A 173 3.62 34.63 -27.78
N SER A 174 4.67 33.92 -28.18
CA SER A 174 4.67 32.50 -28.56
C SER A 174 4.75 31.56 -27.34
N ILE A 175 3.69 31.49 -26.53
CA ILE A 175 3.61 30.56 -25.37
C ILE A 175 2.19 29.98 -25.21
N HIS A 176 1.86 28.88 -25.89
CA HIS A 176 0.55 28.18 -25.75
C HIS A 176 0.67 26.64 -25.76
N THR A 177 1.76 26.05 -25.25
CA THR A 177 1.74 24.64 -24.82
C THR A 177 1.36 24.60 -23.34
N PRO A 178 0.12 24.21 -22.96
CA PRO A 178 -0.28 24.10 -21.56
C PRO A 178 0.48 22.95 -20.87
N VAL A 179 1.16 23.25 -19.77
CA VAL A 179 1.70 22.23 -18.86
C VAL A 179 0.63 21.94 -17.82
N ILE A 180 -0.11 20.86 -18.08
CA ILE A 180 -1.04 20.27 -17.13
C ILE A 180 -0.21 19.46 -16.13
N CYS A 181 -0.29 19.80 -14.85
CA CYS A 181 0.23 18.95 -13.79
C CYS A 181 -0.96 18.41 -13.00
N ILE A 182 -1.22 17.12 -13.17
CA ILE A 182 -2.15 16.39 -12.31
C ILE A 182 -1.40 16.18 -10.99
N SER A 183 -1.44 17.17 -10.11
CA SER A 183 -0.88 17.13 -8.76
C SER A 183 -1.82 16.39 -7.80
N ASP A 184 -1.38 16.21 -6.56
CA ASP A 184 -2.25 15.82 -5.45
C ASP A 184 -2.92 14.45 -5.68
N TRP A 185 -2.12 13.48 -6.15
CA TRP A 185 -2.44 12.04 -6.16
C TRP A 185 -2.41 11.47 -4.72
N ASP A 186 -3.03 12.19 -3.78
CA ASP A 186 -2.89 12.01 -2.35
C ASP A 186 -3.90 10.99 -1.84
N GLY A 187 -3.40 9.84 -1.39
CA GLY A 187 -4.20 8.75 -0.82
C GLY A 187 -4.08 7.44 -1.60
N MET A 188 -4.37 6.34 -0.93
CA MET A 188 -4.12 4.96 -1.40
C MET A 188 -5.12 4.45 -2.46
N ASP A 189 -6.09 5.28 -2.84
CA ASP A 189 -7.16 4.94 -3.78
C ASP A 189 -6.72 4.99 -5.24
N THR A 190 -7.14 3.97 -6.00
CA THR A 190 -7.19 4.00 -7.47
C THR A 190 -7.87 5.28 -7.96
N ARG A 191 -7.29 5.91 -8.98
CA ARG A 191 -7.83 7.14 -9.58
C ARG A 191 -8.54 6.88 -10.89
N LEU A 192 -8.08 5.87 -11.63
CA LEU A 192 -8.67 5.47 -12.89
C LEU A 192 -9.50 4.19 -12.71
N ALA A 193 -10.81 4.30 -12.94
CA ALA A 193 -11.77 3.22 -12.77
C ALA A 193 -11.38 1.94 -13.52
N ASN A 194 -11.86 0.79 -13.04
CA ASN A 194 -11.61 -0.48 -13.68
C ASN A 194 -12.45 -0.70 -14.94
N ASN A 195 -13.69 -0.26 -14.93
CA ASN A 195 -14.69 -0.61 -15.95
C ASN A 195 -14.88 0.53 -16.95
N GLY A 196 -15.37 0.21 -18.16
CA GLY A 196 -15.60 1.18 -19.23
C GLY A 196 -14.38 1.55 -20.07
N LEU A 197 -13.15 1.31 -19.59
CA LEU A 197 -11.93 1.69 -20.30
C LEU A 197 -11.64 0.81 -21.54
N PRO A 198 -11.04 1.37 -22.60
CA PRO A 198 -10.52 0.60 -23.73
C PRO A 198 -9.47 -0.45 -23.30
N LEU A 199 -9.53 -1.64 -23.89
CA LEU A 199 -8.60 -2.74 -23.59
C LEU A 199 -7.12 -2.37 -23.85
N SER A 200 -6.85 -1.50 -24.82
CA SER A 200 -5.50 -0.96 -25.07
C SER A 200 -4.96 -0.18 -23.88
N LEU A 201 -5.82 0.55 -23.17
CA LEU A 201 -5.45 1.33 -21.98
C LEU A 201 -5.20 0.41 -20.77
N GLN A 202 -5.99 -0.65 -20.62
CA GLN A 202 -5.75 -1.68 -19.61
C GLN A 202 -4.44 -2.43 -19.87
N ARG A 203 -4.15 -2.81 -21.12
CA ARG A 203 -2.88 -3.41 -21.53
C ARG A 203 -1.69 -2.49 -21.25
N LEU A 204 -1.85 -1.17 -21.37
CA LEU A 204 -0.82 -0.21 -20.94
C LEU A 204 -0.64 -0.24 -19.42
N ARG A 205 -1.71 -0.23 -18.62
CA ARG A 205 -1.62 -0.39 -17.15
C ARG A 205 -0.91 -1.70 -16.78
N CYS A 206 -1.16 -2.80 -17.49
CA CYS A 206 -0.45 -4.07 -17.34
C CYS A 206 1.05 -3.92 -17.58
N ARG A 207 1.45 -3.35 -18.73
CA ARG A 207 2.86 -3.14 -19.07
C ARG A 207 3.55 -2.27 -18.03
N VAL A 208 2.93 -1.19 -17.59
CA VAL A 208 3.50 -0.31 -16.55
C VAL A 208 3.69 -1.08 -15.24
N ASN A 209 2.62 -1.70 -14.73
CA ASN A 209 2.59 -2.28 -13.39
C ASN A 209 3.48 -3.52 -13.23
N PHE A 210 3.62 -4.35 -14.28
CA PHE A 210 4.32 -5.64 -14.19
C PHE A 210 5.60 -5.74 -15.03
N GLN A 211 5.89 -4.76 -15.90
CA GLN A 211 7.08 -4.78 -16.78
C GLN A 211 7.90 -3.48 -16.71
N GLY A 212 7.25 -2.32 -16.59
CA GLY A 212 7.90 -1.00 -16.59
C GLY A 212 8.46 -0.57 -15.24
N LEU A 213 7.80 -0.93 -14.14
CA LEU A 213 8.25 -0.65 -12.77
C LEU A 213 9.23 -1.71 -12.26
N LYS A 214 10.45 -1.72 -12.80
CA LYS A 214 11.57 -2.50 -12.25
C LYS A 214 12.30 -1.74 -11.16
N PHE A 215 12.76 -2.45 -10.13
CA PHE A 215 13.59 -1.85 -9.08
C PHE A 215 14.95 -1.40 -9.59
N THR A 216 15.66 -0.58 -8.82
CA THR A 216 17.05 -0.24 -9.14
C THR A 216 17.94 -1.49 -9.16
N PRO A 217 19.02 -1.51 -9.99
CA PRO A 217 19.92 -2.67 -10.06
C PRO A 217 20.51 -3.08 -8.71
N GLN A 218 20.74 -2.13 -7.80
CA GLN A 218 21.21 -2.38 -6.44
C GLN A 218 20.21 -3.23 -5.64
N LEU A 219 18.91 -2.87 -5.70
CA LEU A 219 17.83 -3.64 -5.10
C LEU A 219 17.67 -5.00 -5.77
N GLU A 220 17.63 -5.07 -7.10
CA GLU A 220 17.47 -6.34 -7.82
C GLU A 220 18.60 -7.34 -7.50
N VAL A 221 19.85 -6.88 -7.39
CA VAL A 221 21.00 -7.73 -7.02
C VAL A 221 20.85 -8.28 -5.59
N LEU A 222 20.50 -7.44 -4.61
CA LEU A 222 20.38 -7.86 -3.22
C LEU A 222 19.12 -8.72 -2.98
N GLY A 223 17.99 -8.36 -3.59
CA GLY A 223 16.78 -9.17 -3.59
C GLY A 223 17.00 -10.54 -4.23
N SER A 224 17.72 -10.60 -5.36
CA SER A 224 18.11 -11.86 -6.00
C SER A 224 19.09 -12.67 -5.15
N LYS A 225 19.93 -12.04 -4.30
CA LYS A 225 20.75 -12.75 -3.30
C LYS A 225 19.85 -13.40 -2.24
N LEU A 226 18.95 -12.64 -1.61
CA LEU A 226 17.98 -13.15 -0.62
C LEU A 226 17.17 -14.33 -1.16
N VAL A 227 16.58 -14.17 -2.35
CA VAL A 227 15.75 -15.21 -3.00
C VAL A 227 16.56 -16.48 -3.23
N ARG A 228 17.78 -16.39 -3.77
CA ARG A 228 18.66 -17.56 -3.99
C ARG A 228 19.02 -18.25 -2.67
N MET A 229 19.37 -17.50 -1.63
CA MET A 229 19.71 -18.06 -0.31
C MET A 229 18.52 -18.79 0.34
N LEU A 230 17.30 -18.30 0.15
CA LEU A 230 16.08 -18.97 0.62
C LEU A 230 15.79 -20.24 -0.19
N GLN A 231 15.82 -20.16 -1.52
CA GLN A 231 15.53 -21.28 -2.43
C GLN A 231 16.55 -22.43 -2.29
N GLN A 232 17.83 -22.13 -2.06
CA GLN A 232 18.88 -23.12 -1.81
C GLN A 232 18.63 -23.97 -0.56
N ARG A 233 17.88 -23.45 0.42
CA ARG A 233 17.48 -24.17 1.64
C ARG A 233 16.20 -24.99 1.46
N GLY A 234 15.49 -24.81 0.34
CA GLY A 234 14.27 -25.52 -0.02
C GLY A 234 13.05 -24.60 -0.22
N PRO A 235 11.86 -25.19 -0.42
CA PRO A 235 10.62 -24.43 -0.54
C PRO A 235 10.31 -23.61 0.71
N PHE A 236 9.81 -22.39 0.54
CA PHE A 236 9.52 -21.49 1.65
C PHE A 236 8.21 -20.72 1.50
N VAL A 237 7.64 -20.35 2.65
CA VAL A 237 6.49 -19.46 2.78
C VAL A 237 7.02 -18.04 3.01
N ALA A 238 6.47 -17.06 2.30
CA ALA A 238 6.61 -15.66 2.68
C ALA A 238 5.36 -15.23 3.45
N LEU A 239 5.55 -14.92 4.73
CA LEU A 239 4.53 -14.46 5.65
C LEU A 239 4.63 -12.94 5.76
N HIS A 240 3.66 -12.21 5.20
CA HIS A 240 3.56 -10.76 5.36
C HIS A 240 2.82 -10.44 6.66
N LEU A 241 3.60 -10.34 7.74
CA LEU A 241 3.14 -10.20 9.12
C LEU A 241 2.99 -8.73 9.48
N ARG A 242 1.82 -8.16 9.18
CA ARG A 242 1.55 -6.73 9.38
C ARG A 242 1.15 -6.41 10.83
N TYR A 243 2.04 -6.69 11.77
CA TYR A 243 1.87 -6.45 13.22
C TYR A 243 2.83 -5.37 13.74
N GLU A 244 3.02 -4.31 12.95
CA GLU A 244 3.82 -3.14 13.31
C GLU A 244 2.99 -2.10 14.08
N MET A 245 3.66 -1.31 14.91
CA MET A 245 3.06 -0.33 15.83
C MET A 245 2.12 0.67 15.16
N ASP A 246 2.47 1.14 13.95
CA ASP A 246 1.64 2.07 13.18
C ASP A 246 0.32 1.45 12.74
N MET A 247 0.35 0.16 12.34
CA MET A 247 -0.83 -0.57 11.88
C MET A 247 -1.79 -0.79 13.04
N LEU A 248 -1.26 -1.16 14.21
CA LEU A 248 -2.06 -1.36 15.43
C LEU A 248 -2.64 -0.03 15.93
N ALA A 249 -1.86 1.05 15.93
CA ALA A 249 -2.30 2.38 16.33
C ALA A 249 -3.40 2.92 15.39
N PHE A 250 -3.24 2.75 14.07
CA PHE A 250 -4.20 3.17 13.05
C PHE A 250 -5.50 2.35 13.08
N SER A 251 -5.40 1.01 13.14
CA SER A 251 -6.57 0.12 13.17
C SER A 251 -7.30 0.10 14.51
N GLY A 252 -6.63 0.55 15.58
CA GLY A 252 -7.14 0.53 16.95
C GLY A 252 -7.22 -0.85 17.58
N CYS A 253 -6.52 -1.83 17.01
CA CYS A 253 -6.55 -3.22 17.43
C CYS A 253 -5.51 -3.49 18.51
N THR A 254 -5.98 -3.99 19.66
CA THR A 254 -5.17 -4.21 20.87
C THR A 254 -5.23 -5.66 21.36
N ARG A 255 -5.73 -6.60 20.54
CA ARG A 255 -5.74 -8.03 20.88
C ARG A 255 -4.31 -8.51 21.13
N GLY A 256 -4.06 -9.04 22.32
CA GLY A 256 -2.74 -9.50 22.74
C GLY A 256 -1.85 -8.41 23.36
N CYS A 257 -2.19 -7.13 23.22
CA CYS A 257 -1.48 -6.04 23.90
C CYS A 257 -1.75 -6.05 25.43
N SER A 258 -0.80 -5.57 26.22
CA SER A 258 -1.06 -5.13 27.60
C SER A 258 -1.85 -3.82 27.63
N ASP A 259 -2.33 -3.41 28.81
CA ASP A 259 -3.03 -2.14 28.97
C ASP A 259 -2.10 -0.93 28.69
N GLU A 260 -0.80 -1.05 29.02
CA GLU A 260 0.21 -0.04 28.71
C GLU A 260 0.51 0.04 27.21
N GLU A 261 0.66 -1.10 26.54
CA GLU A 261 0.82 -1.18 25.08
C GLU A 261 -0.43 -0.58 24.37
N ALA A 262 -1.63 -0.89 24.85
CA ALA A 262 -2.87 -0.36 24.30
C ALA A 262 -2.99 1.17 24.43
N GLU A 263 -2.58 1.73 25.58
CA GLU A 263 -2.58 3.18 25.79
C GLU A 263 -1.46 3.90 25.01
N GLU A 264 -0.30 3.26 24.79
CA GLU A 264 0.73 3.78 23.88
C GLU A 264 0.18 3.93 22.44
N LEU A 265 -0.44 2.87 21.93
CA LEU A 265 -1.07 2.86 20.60
C LEU A 265 -2.21 3.89 20.50
N LYS A 266 -2.99 4.09 21.58
CA LYS A 266 -4.02 5.14 21.67
C LYS A 266 -3.40 6.54 21.63
N LYS A 267 -2.38 6.81 22.45
CA LYS A 267 -1.65 8.09 22.47
C LYS A 267 -1.02 8.41 21.13
N MET A 268 -0.44 7.41 20.45
CA MET A 268 0.06 7.55 19.08
C MET A 268 -1.06 7.99 18.14
N ARG A 269 -2.23 7.32 18.20
CA ARG A 269 -3.39 7.66 17.38
C ARG A 269 -3.85 9.11 17.56
N TYR A 270 -3.82 9.62 18.79
CA TYR A 270 -4.13 11.01 19.10
C TYR A 270 -3.05 12.02 18.66
N THR A 271 -1.79 11.60 18.58
CA THR A 271 -0.66 12.46 18.18
C THR A 271 -0.72 12.88 16.70
N TYR A 272 -1.39 12.11 15.84
CA TYR A 272 -1.44 12.33 14.39
C TYR A 272 -2.82 12.85 13.91
N PRO A 273 -3.02 14.16 13.65
CA PRO A 273 -4.35 14.73 13.44
C PRO A 273 -5.14 14.18 12.24
N TRP A 274 -4.47 13.70 11.19
CA TRP A 274 -5.10 13.24 9.95
C TRP A 274 -5.76 11.86 10.05
N TRP A 275 -5.40 11.03 11.04
CA TRP A 275 -6.15 9.80 11.31
C TRP A 275 -7.52 10.15 11.88
N ARG A 276 -8.55 10.10 11.03
CA ARG A 276 -9.89 10.64 11.32
C ARG A 276 -10.55 10.00 12.53
N GLU A 277 -10.36 8.69 12.70
CA GLU A 277 -10.99 7.92 13.78
C GLU A 277 -10.03 7.83 14.98
N LYS A 278 -10.53 8.21 16.17
CA LYS A 278 -9.72 8.31 17.40
C LYS A 278 -10.18 7.34 18.48
N GLU A 279 -11.47 7.30 18.76
CA GLU A 279 -12.05 6.27 19.62
C GLU A 279 -12.49 5.09 18.75
N ILE A 280 -11.93 3.92 19.05
CA ILE A 280 -12.10 2.68 18.27
C ILE A 280 -12.27 1.54 19.28
N VAL A 281 -13.32 0.73 19.12
CA VAL A 281 -13.52 -0.48 19.92
C VAL A 281 -12.77 -1.64 19.24
N SER A 282 -11.63 -2.05 19.83
CA SER A 282 -10.75 -3.10 19.29
C SER A 282 -11.52 -4.39 18.93
N GLU A 283 -12.37 -4.87 19.85
CA GLU A 283 -13.09 -6.14 19.65
C GLU A 283 -14.13 -6.08 18.52
N GLU A 284 -14.78 -4.93 18.30
CA GLU A 284 -15.70 -4.75 17.16
C GLU A 284 -14.94 -4.74 15.84
N ARG A 285 -13.78 -4.05 15.77
CA ARG A 285 -12.89 -4.08 14.60
C ARG A 285 -12.35 -5.48 14.34
N ARG A 286 -12.00 -6.23 15.38
CA ARG A 286 -11.53 -7.62 15.28
C ARG A 286 -12.66 -8.51 14.76
N ALA A 287 -13.85 -8.46 15.33
CA ALA A 287 -15.03 -9.22 14.89
C ALA A 287 -15.45 -8.92 13.42
N GLN A 288 -15.13 -7.73 12.90
CA GLN A 288 -15.33 -7.36 11.50
C GLN A 288 -14.21 -7.87 10.57
N GLY A 289 -13.10 -8.41 11.08
CA GLY A 289 -11.92 -8.83 10.31
C GLY A 289 -11.00 -7.66 9.90
N LEU A 290 -11.12 -6.51 10.55
CA LEU A 290 -10.39 -5.27 10.25
C LEU A 290 -9.10 -5.10 11.06
N CYS A 291 -8.78 -6.06 11.93
CA CYS A 291 -7.49 -6.14 12.61
C CYS A 291 -6.48 -7.02 11.86
N PRO A 292 -5.17 -6.73 11.95
CA PRO A 292 -4.15 -7.74 11.66
C PRO A 292 -4.22 -8.87 12.70
N LEU A 293 -3.90 -10.09 12.28
CA LEU A 293 -3.77 -11.22 13.21
C LEU A 293 -2.52 -11.08 14.07
N THR A 294 -2.61 -11.47 15.34
CA THR A 294 -1.43 -11.52 16.23
C THR A 294 -0.49 -12.68 15.83
N PRO A 295 0.82 -12.63 16.14
CA PRO A 295 1.72 -13.75 15.82
C PRO A 295 1.33 -15.09 16.47
N GLU A 296 0.64 -15.05 17.61
CA GLU A 296 0.05 -16.21 18.29
C GLU A 296 -1.14 -16.78 17.48
N GLU A 297 -2.08 -15.93 17.05
CA GLU A 297 -3.19 -16.33 16.15
C GLU A 297 -2.64 -16.90 14.82
N VAL A 298 -1.61 -16.28 14.25
CA VAL A 298 -0.94 -16.75 13.04
C VAL A 298 -0.31 -18.13 13.24
N ALA A 299 0.30 -18.40 14.40
CA ALA A 299 0.87 -19.70 14.70
C ALA A 299 -0.19 -20.82 14.70
N LEU A 300 -1.38 -20.55 15.24
CA LEU A 300 -2.53 -21.48 15.21
C LEU A 300 -3.06 -21.66 13.78
N VAL A 301 -3.27 -20.56 13.04
CA VAL A 301 -3.80 -20.58 11.66
C VAL A 301 -2.88 -21.33 10.71
N LEU A 302 -1.56 -21.14 10.80
CA LEU A 302 -0.60 -21.84 9.94
C LEU A 302 -0.57 -23.36 10.24
N LYS A 303 -0.58 -23.77 11.52
CA LYS A 303 -0.70 -25.18 11.91
C LYS A 303 -2.02 -25.78 11.38
N ALA A 304 -3.12 -25.06 11.51
CA ALA A 304 -4.44 -25.47 11.04
C ALA A 304 -4.52 -25.59 9.51
N LEU A 305 -3.86 -24.71 8.76
CA LEU A 305 -3.69 -24.80 7.29
C LEU A 305 -2.82 -26.00 6.86
N GLY A 306 -2.09 -26.64 7.79
CA GLY A 306 -1.29 -27.83 7.55
C GLY A 306 0.20 -27.58 7.36
N PHE A 307 0.73 -26.40 7.73
CA PHE A 307 2.16 -26.16 7.78
C PHE A 307 2.77 -26.84 9.03
N ASP A 308 3.84 -27.61 8.85
CA ASP A 308 4.54 -28.28 9.94
C ASP A 308 5.78 -27.49 10.41
N LYS A 309 6.35 -27.90 11.56
CA LYS A 309 7.51 -27.24 12.20
C LYS A 309 8.77 -27.11 11.33
N ASN A 310 8.90 -27.92 10.27
CA ASN A 310 10.03 -27.88 9.34
C ASN A 310 9.82 -26.89 8.17
N THR A 311 8.65 -26.26 8.08
CA THR A 311 8.34 -25.21 7.11
C THR A 311 9.33 -24.06 7.27
N GLN A 312 10.04 -23.71 6.20
CA GLN A 312 10.85 -22.49 6.15
C GLN A 312 9.92 -21.29 5.95
N ILE A 313 9.97 -20.32 6.85
CA ILE A 313 9.13 -19.12 6.79
C ILE A 313 10.04 -17.89 6.74
N TYR A 314 9.88 -17.09 5.69
CA TYR A 314 10.43 -15.74 5.62
C TYR A 314 9.38 -14.75 6.13
N ILE A 315 9.71 -13.95 7.13
CA ILE A 315 8.85 -12.86 7.60
C ILE A 315 9.16 -11.60 6.77
N ALA A 316 8.16 -11.17 5.99
CA ALA A 316 8.15 -9.94 5.20
C ALA A 316 7.40 -8.86 6.00
N ALA A 317 8.11 -8.10 6.83
CA ALA A 317 7.52 -7.09 7.71
C ALA A 317 8.55 -6.02 8.11
N GLY A 318 8.05 -4.92 8.66
CA GLY A 318 8.85 -4.00 9.47
C GLY A 318 9.15 -4.55 10.87
N GLU A 319 9.39 -3.66 11.83
CA GLU A 319 9.52 -4.05 13.23
C GLU A 319 8.16 -4.49 13.81
N ILE A 320 8.12 -5.74 14.31
CA ILE A 320 6.94 -6.30 14.96
C ILE A 320 6.82 -5.69 16.36
N TYR A 321 5.63 -5.20 16.70
CA TYR A 321 5.36 -4.58 18.00
C TYR A 321 5.44 -5.61 19.14
N GLY A 322 6.16 -5.29 20.21
CA GLY A 322 6.59 -6.27 21.23
C GLY A 322 7.77 -7.16 20.81
N SER A 323 8.41 -6.85 19.68
CA SER A 323 9.68 -7.40 19.18
C SER A 323 9.77 -8.94 19.26
N GLU A 324 10.86 -9.51 19.78
CA GLU A 324 11.05 -10.97 19.83
C GLU A 324 10.21 -11.67 20.91
N HIS A 325 9.71 -10.95 21.93
CA HIS A 325 8.73 -11.51 22.88
C HIS A 325 7.44 -11.89 22.14
N ARG A 326 6.92 -10.97 21.32
CA ARG A 326 5.72 -11.21 20.50
C ARG A 326 5.90 -12.34 19.48
N LEU A 327 7.11 -12.51 18.94
CA LEU A 327 7.41 -13.56 17.96
C LEU A 327 7.72 -14.94 18.58
N SER A 328 7.84 -15.04 19.90
CA SER A 328 8.26 -16.28 20.60
C SER A 328 7.40 -17.50 20.24
N VAL A 329 6.08 -17.40 20.40
CA VAL A 329 5.10 -18.47 20.10
C VAL A 329 5.16 -18.90 18.63
N LEU A 330 5.33 -17.93 17.72
CA LEU A 330 5.42 -18.20 16.28
C LEU A 330 6.74 -18.90 15.93
N ARG A 331 7.86 -18.54 16.57
CA ARG A 331 9.16 -19.22 16.44
C ARG A 331 9.17 -20.61 17.06
N GLU A 332 8.50 -20.82 18.18
CA GLU A 332 8.35 -22.16 18.79
C GLU A 332 7.57 -23.10 17.86
N ALA A 333 6.48 -22.59 17.26
CA ALA A 333 5.71 -23.31 16.25
C ALA A 333 6.53 -23.61 14.98
N PHE A 334 7.35 -22.66 14.52
CA PHE A 334 8.10 -22.72 13.27
C PHE A 334 9.57 -22.28 13.47
N PRO A 335 10.45 -23.15 13.99
CA PRO A 335 11.84 -22.80 14.32
C PRO A 335 12.71 -22.39 13.13
N ARG A 336 12.25 -22.57 11.89
CA ARG A 336 12.94 -22.16 10.65
C ARG A 336 12.46 -20.78 10.14
N ILE A 337 12.01 -19.91 11.05
CA ILE A 337 11.70 -18.51 10.75
C ILE A 337 12.97 -17.68 10.55
N VAL A 338 13.02 -16.96 9.43
CA VAL A 338 14.09 -16.03 9.05
C VAL A 338 13.52 -14.68 8.62
N LYS A 339 14.34 -13.63 8.73
CA LYS A 339 14.10 -12.27 8.21
C LYS A 339 15.31 -11.85 7.34
N LYS A 340 15.20 -10.81 6.53
CA LYS A 340 16.33 -10.28 5.72
C LYS A 340 17.57 -9.95 6.56
N GLU A 341 17.37 -9.42 7.76
CA GLU A 341 18.42 -9.08 8.74
C GLU A 341 19.14 -10.30 9.31
N MET A 342 18.57 -11.51 9.18
CA MET A 342 19.18 -12.79 9.56
C MET A 342 19.90 -13.50 8.39
N LEU A 343 19.78 -12.96 7.17
CA LEU A 343 20.27 -13.60 5.94
C LEU A 343 21.38 -12.78 5.26
N LEU A 344 21.44 -11.47 5.49
CA LEU A 344 22.41 -10.56 4.89
C LEU A 344 23.37 -10.01 5.95
N GLU A 345 24.55 -9.58 5.49
CA GLU A 345 25.47 -8.86 6.37
C GLU A 345 24.94 -7.44 6.63
N SER A 346 25.24 -6.90 7.82
CA SER A 346 24.80 -5.54 8.21
C SER A 346 25.31 -4.46 7.25
N THR A 347 26.48 -4.67 6.67
CA THR A 347 27.11 -3.83 5.62
C THR A 347 26.31 -3.80 4.32
N GLU A 348 25.70 -4.91 3.90
CA GLU A 348 24.89 -4.99 2.68
C GLU A 348 23.55 -4.25 2.84
N LEU A 349 22.98 -4.30 4.05
CA LEU A 349 21.74 -3.62 4.42
C LEU A 349 21.94 -2.14 4.77
N GLN A 350 23.15 -1.71 5.17
CA GLN A 350 23.42 -0.36 5.69
C GLN A 350 22.94 0.77 4.75
N GLN A 351 23.09 0.60 3.44
CA GLN A 351 22.64 1.56 2.43
C GLN A 351 21.11 1.71 2.34
N PHE A 352 20.34 0.75 2.88
CA PHE A 352 18.88 0.69 2.81
C PHE A 352 18.18 0.93 4.17
N GLN A 353 18.89 0.84 5.30
CA GLN A 353 18.29 0.86 6.65
C GLN A 353 17.43 2.10 6.94
N ASN A 354 17.79 3.27 6.40
CA ASN A 354 17.03 4.53 6.57
C ASN A 354 16.00 4.79 5.46
N HIS A 355 15.72 3.78 4.62
CA HIS A 355 14.87 3.87 3.43
C HIS A 355 13.81 2.75 3.48
N SER A 356 12.73 2.98 4.23
CA SER A 356 11.72 1.96 4.52
C SER A 356 11.06 1.37 3.26
N SER A 357 10.88 2.15 2.20
CA SER A 357 10.36 1.70 0.90
C SER A 357 11.35 0.82 0.14
N GLN A 358 12.65 1.06 0.29
CA GLN A 358 13.70 0.20 -0.29
C GLN A 358 13.82 -1.12 0.47
N MET A 359 13.69 -1.09 1.80
CA MET A 359 13.58 -2.31 2.62
C MET A 359 12.32 -3.12 2.28
N ALA A 360 11.19 -2.45 2.06
CA ALA A 360 9.95 -3.08 1.60
C ALA A 360 10.06 -3.67 0.17
N ALA A 361 10.87 -3.08 -0.71
CA ALA A 361 11.16 -3.64 -2.04
C ALA A 361 11.90 -4.99 -1.95
N LEU A 362 12.83 -5.16 -1.00
CA LEU A 362 13.47 -6.45 -0.72
C LEU A 362 12.46 -7.50 -0.28
N ASP A 363 11.59 -7.16 0.67
CA ASP A 363 10.51 -8.04 1.16
C ASP A 363 9.50 -8.40 0.06
N PHE A 364 9.18 -7.44 -0.81
CA PHE A 364 8.33 -7.64 -1.99
C PHE A 364 8.93 -8.67 -2.95
N MET A 365 10.20 -8.53 -3.34
CA MET A 365 10.87 -9.47 -4.25
C MET A 365 10.89 -10.89 -3.69
N VAL A 366 11.19 -11.05 -2.40
CA VAL A 366 11.14 -12.35 -1.71
C VAL A 366 9.71 -12.91 -1.69
N SER A 367 8.72 -12.07 -1.44
CA SER A 367 7.30 -12.47 -1.38
C SER A 367 6.72 -12.87 -2.74
N VAL A 368 7.16 -12.24 -3.84
CA VAL A 368 6.79 -12.63 -5.22
C VAL A 368 7.53 -13.90 -5.67
N ALA A 369 8.71 -14.18 -5.12
CA ALA A 369 9.50 -15.37 -5.43
C ALA A 369 9.13 -16.64 -4.64
N SER A 370 8.43 -16.51 -3.50
CA SER A 370 8.12 -17.61 -2.59
C SER A 370 7.17 -18.68 -3.17
N ASN A 371 7.23 -19.90 -2.63
CA ASN A 371 6.34 -20.99 -3.02
C ASN A 371 4.90 -20.77 -2.54
N THR A 372 4.71 -20.12 -1.39
CA THR A 372 3.41 -19.67 -0.89
C THR A 372 3.55 -18.29 -0.27
N PHE A 373 2.65 -17.37 -0.61
CA PHE A 373 2.52 -16.07 0.07
C PHE A 373 1.28 -16.07 0.98
N ILE A 374 1.41 -15.51 2.18
CA ILE A 374 0.32 -15.41 3.16
C ILE A 374 0.39 -14.04 3.84
N PRO A 375 -0.54 -13.11 3.55
CA PRO A 375 -0.65 -11.85 4.28
C PRO A 375 -1.57 -11.96 5.50
N THR A 376 -1.13 -11.43 6.64
CA THR A 376 -1.95 -11.37 7.87
C THR A 376 -2.90 -10.17 7.92
N TYR A 377 -2.77 -9.26 6.96
CA TYR A 377 -3.60 -8.07 6.78
C TYR A 377 -3.69 -7.67 5.30
N ASP A 378 -4.82 -7.12 4.88
CA ASP A 378 -5.10 -6.73 3.48
C ASP A 378 -4.57 -5.33 3.15
N GLY A 379 -3.28 -5.10 3.44
CA GLY A 379 -2.59 -3.85 3.12
C GLY A 379 -2.14 -3.79 1.66
N ASN A 380 -1.77 -2.60 1.20
CA ASN A 380 -1.40 -2.39 -0.20
C ASN A 380 -0.25 -3.29 -0.69
N ILE A 381 0.78 -3.53 0.13
CA ILE A 381 1.88 -4.44 -0.22
C ILE A 381 1.35 -5.86 -0.45
N ALA A 382 0.43 -6.35 0.39
CA ALA A 382 -0.19 -7.66 0.19
C ALA A 382 -0.93 -7.73 -1.16
N LYS A 383 -1.69 -6.68 -1.51
CA LYS A 383 -2.41 -6.56 -2.78
C LYS A 383 -1.48 -6.53 -4.00
N VAL A 384 -0.40 -5.74 -3.98
CA VAL A 384 0.55 -5.68 -5.10
C VAL A 384 1.31 -7.00 -5.27
N VAL A 385 1.70 -7.65 -4.16
CA VAL A 385 2.30 -9.00 -4.21
C VAL A 385 1.30 -10.01 -4.77
N GLU A 386 0.04 -9.98 -4.33
CA GLU A 386 -1.00 -10.87 -4.86
C GLU A 386 -1.15 -10.72 -6.37
N GLY A 387 -1.31 -9.49 -6.88
CA GLY A 387 -1.47 -9.25 -8.32
C GLY A 387 -0.24 -9.65 -9.13
N HIS A 388 0.98 -9.42 -8.62
CA HIS A 388 2.21 -9.91 -9.25
C HIS A 388 2.28 -11.44 -9.27
N ARG A 389 1.84 -12.11 -8.20
CA ARG A 389 1.78 -13.57 -8.12
C ARG A 389 0.72 -14.16 -9.04
N ARG A 390 -0.43 -13.48 -9.24
CA ARG A 390 -1.44 -13.81 -10.25
C ARG A 390 -0.86 -13.67 -11.66
N TYR A 391 -0.25 -12.51 -11.97
CA TYR A 391 0.37 -12.21 -13.28
C TYR A 391 1.47 -13.22 -13.65
N LEU A 392 2.32 -13.61 -12.69
CA LEU A 392 3.40 -14.59 -12.87
C LEU A 392 2.89 -16.05 -12.81
N GLY A 393 1.76 -16.34 -13.45
CA GLY A 393 1.23 -17.70 -13.60
C GLY A 393 0.55 -18.26 -12.35
N PHE A 394 -0.27 -17.46 -11.66
CA PHE A 394 -1.11 -17.89 -10.53
C PHE A 394 -0.33 -18.56 -9.38
N LYS A 395 0.81 -17.98 -8.98
CA LYS A 395 1.59 -18.48 -7.85
C LYS A 395 0.74 -18.48 -6.57
N LYS A 396 0.74 -19.61 -5.87
CA LYS A 396 -0.10 -19.86 -4.68
C LYS A 396 -0.03 -18.73 -3.65
N THR A 397 -1.17 -18.12 -3.35
CA THR A 397 -1.31 -17.04 -2.36
C THR A 397 -2.53 -17.34 -1.50
N ILE A 398 -2.34 -17.59 -0.20
CA ILE A 398 -3.45 -17.91 0.71
C ILE A 398 -3.98 -16.60 1.30
N MET A 399 -5.04 -16.05 0.71
CA MET A 399 -5.68 -14.82 1.18
C MET A 399 -6.58 -15.12 2.37
N LEU A 400 -6.13 -14.73 3.56
CA LEU A 400 -6.81 -15.03 4.82
C LEU A 400 -8.18 -14.33 4.95
N ASP A 401 -9.24 -15.10 5.19
CA ASP A 401 -10.57 -14.60 5.52
C ASP A 401 -10.61 -14.19 7.00
N ARG A 402 -10.05 -13.01 7.32
CA ARG A 402 -9.84 -12.58 8.71
C ARG A 402 -11.13 -12.56 9.55
N LYS A 403 -12.27 -12.20 8.94
CA LYS A 403 -13.57 -12.20 9.63
C LYS A 403 -13.95 -13.63 10.05
N ARG A 404 -13.85 -14.59 9.14
CA ARG A 404 -14.11 -16.00 9.46
C ARG A 404 -13.04 -16.60 10.38
N LEU A 405 -11.79 -16.18 10.28
CA LEU A 405 -10.70 -16.61 11.16
C LEU A 405 -10.94 -16.19 12.61
N VAL A 406 -11.32 -14.94 12.85
CA VAL A 406 -11.62 -14.42 14.20
C VAL A 406 -12.72 -15.24 14.87
N GLU A 407 -13.83 -15.49 14.16
CA GLU A 407 -14.92 -16.34 14.67
C GLU A 407 -14.43 -17.76 15.04
N LEU A 408 -13.61 -18.38 14.18
CA LEU A 408 -13.09 -19.73 14.42
C LEU A 408 -12.04 -19.77 15.55
N LEU A 409 -11.22 -18.72 15.68
CA LEU A 409 -10.25 -18.57 16.77
C LEU A 409 -10.97 -18.41 18.10
N ASP A 410 -11.98 -17.55 18.19
CA ASP A 410 -12.73 -17.31 19.42
C ASP A 410 -13.51 -18.55 19.87
N LEU A 411 -14.06 -19.32 18.92
CA LEU A 411 -14.69 -20.62 19.16
C LEU A 411 -13.68 -21.72 19.57
N HIS A 412 -12.40 -21.59 19.22
CA HIS A 412 -11.35 -22.50 19.67
C HIS A 412 -10.85 -22.12 21.07
N ASP A 413 -10.58 -20.83 21.30
CA ASP A 413 -10.16 -20.27 22.58
C ASP A 413 -11.19 -20.56 23.70
N ASN A 414 -12.48 -20.42 23.40
CA ASN A 414 -13.55 -20.74 24.34
C ASN A 414 -13.87 -22.25 24.46
N LYS A 415 -13.11 -23.11 23.77
CA LYS A 415 -13.21 -24.58 23.76
C LYS A 415 -14.49 -25.16 23.14
N THR A 416 -15.26 -24.38 22.38
CA THR A 416 -16.41 -24.89 21.60
C THR A 416 -15.96 -25.76 20.43
N LEU A 417 -14.83 -25.42 19.78
CA LEU A 417 -14.22 -26.22 18.73
C LEU A 417 -12.97 -26.94 19.24
N THR A 418 -12.97 -28.27 19.11
CA THR A 418 -11.75 -29.08 19.23
C THR A 418 -10.74 -28.71 18.14
N TRP A 419 -9.46 -29.04 18.35
CA TRP A 419 -8.39 -28.77 17.39
C TRP A 419 -8.69 -29.32 15.98
N ASP A 420 -9.21 -30.55 15.88
CA ASP A 420 -9.49 -31.17 14.58
C ASP A 420 -10.65 -30.48 13.85
N GLN A 421 -11.70 -30.09 14.58
CA GLN A 421 -12.81 -29.30 14.02
C GLN A 421 -12.36 -27.91 13.57
N PHE A 422 -11.54 -27.24 14.38
CA PHE A 422 -10.92 -25.95 14.03
C PHE A 422 -10.07 -26.09 12.76
N ALA A 423 -9.16 -27.07 12.70
CA ALA A 423 -8.29 -27.29 11.55
C ALA A 423 -9.06 -27.60 10.26
N VAL A 424 -10.13 -28.40 10.33
CA VAL A 424 -11.04 -28.65 9.19
C VAL A 424 -11.76 -27.37 8.75
N ALA A 425 -12.31 -26.60 9.70
CA ALA A 425 -13.01 -25.35 9.40
C ALA A 425 -12.10 -24.28 8.78
N ILE A 426 -10.86 -24.16 9.27
CA ILE A 426 -9.83 -23.26 8.73
C ILE A 426 -9.50 -23.64 7.28
N LYS A 427 -9.26 -24.93 6.99
CA LYS A 427 -8.98 -25.40 5.62
C LYS A 427 -10.17 -25.14 4.69
N ALA A 428 -11.40 -25.46 5.13
CA ALA A 428 -12.61 -25.23 4.34
C ALA A 428 -12.83 -23.74 4.00
N ALA A 429 -12.57 -22.83 4.95
CA ALA A 429 -12.69 -21.38 4.73
C ALA A 429 -11.68 -20.82 3.70
N HIS A 430 -10.57 -21.52 3.45
CA HIS A 430 -9.47 -21.03 2.60
C HIS A 430 -9.23 -21.84 1.33
N GLU A 431 -9.94 -22.94 1.10
CA GLU A 431 -9.78 -23.84 -0.06
C GLU A 431 -9.72 -23.07 -1.38
N ARG A 432 -10.69 -22.19 -1.62
CA ARG A 432 -10.82 -21.38 -2.85
C ARG A 432 -10.05 -20.05 -2.81
N ARG A 433 -9.36 -19.74 -1.70
CA ARG A 433 -8.67 -18.45 -1.47
C ARG A 433 -7.15 -18.57 -1.73
N SER A 434 -6.76 -19.39 -2.71
CA SER A 434 -5.36 -19.81 -2.96
C SER A 434 -4.63 -19.10 -4.12
N GLY A 435 -5.15 -17.98 -4.63
CA GLY A 435 -4.52 -17.17 -5.70
C GLY A 435 -4.88 -17.58 -7.14
N ALA A 436 -5.97 -18.32 -7.31
CA ALA A 436 -6.54 -18.66 -8.61
C ALA A 436 -7.01 -17.41 -9.38
N PRO A 437 -7.14 -17.46 -10.72
CA PRO A 437 -7.80 -16.40 -11.48
C PRO A 437 -9.24 -16.19 -10.98
N THR A 438 -9.62 -14.94 -10.79
CA THR A 438 -11.00 -14.54 -10.45
C THR A 438 -11.38 -13.31 -11.27
N HIS A 439 -12.58 -13.29 -11.85
CA HIS A 439 -13.13 -12.04 -12.38
C HIS A 439 -13.32 -11.03 -11.23
N ARG A 440 -13.07 -9.76 -11.52
CA ARG A 440 -13.35 -8.69 -10.57
C ARG A 440 -14.85 -8.57 -10.35
N ARG A 441 -15.26 -8.49 -9.08
CA ARG A 441 -16.65 -8.20 -8.73
C ARG A 441 -16.92 -6.73 -8.96
N VAL A 442 -17.68 -6.41 -10.01
CA VAL A 442 -18.25 -5.06 -10.22
C VAL A 442 -19.39 -4.85 -9.23
N VAL A 443 -19.34 -3.75 -8.47
CA VAL A 443 -20.42 -3.36 -7.54
C VAL A 443 -21.04 -2.06 -8.05
N PRO A 444 -22.27 -2.09 -8.60
CA PRO A 444 -22.96 -0.89 -9.06
C PRO A 444 -23.01 0.19 -7.97
N ASP A 445 -22.81 1.44 -8.38
CA ASP A 445 -22.77 2.64 -7.53
C ASP A 445 -21.69 2.65 -6.42
N LYS A 446 -20.84 1.61 -6.35
CA LYS A 446 -19.77 1.48 -5.34
C LYS A 446 -18.46 0.93 -5.93
N PRO A 447 -17.81 1.64 -6.88
CA PRO A 447 -16.56 1.18 -7.49
C PRO A 447 -15.42 0.95 -6.48
N LYS A 448 -15.48 1.61 -5.31
CA LYS A 448 -14.52 1.46 -4.20
C LYS A 448 -14.57 0.09 -3.49
N GLU A 449 -15.62 -0.70 -3.70
CA GLU A 449 -15.74 -2.08 -3.21
C GLU A 449 -15.24 -3.14 -4.22
N GLU A 450 -14.67 -2.71 -5.36
CA GLU A 450 -14.03 -3.60 -6.34
C GLU A 450 -12.58 -3.92 -5.99
N ASP A 451 -12.04 -4.99 -6.59
CA ASP A 451 -10.61 -5.27 -6.53
C ASP A 451 -9.80 -4.16 -7.23
N TYR A 452 -8.76 -3.66 -6.57
CA TYR A 452 -7.76 -2.79 -7.19
C TYR A 452 -7.14 -3.47 -8.42
N PHE A 453 -6.90 -2.70 -9.49
CA PHE A 453 -6.27 -3.22 -10.73
C PHE A 453 -4.94 -3.95 -10.47
N TYR A 454 -4.08 -3.38 -9.64
CA TYR A 454 -2.79 -3.99 -9.30
C TYR A 454 -2.89 -5.24 -8.41
N ALA A 455 -4.08 -5.54 -7.87
CA ALA A 455 -4.36 -6.71 -7.04
C ALA A 455 -5.03 -7.84 -7.84
N ASN A 456 -6.02 -7.50 -8.67
CA ASN A 456 -6.67 -8.42 -9.59
C ASN A 456 -6.57 -7.91 -11.05
N PRO A 457 -5.42 -8.12 -11.71
CA PRO A 457 -5.11 -7.57 -13.03
C PRO A 457 -5.71 -8.42 -14.16
N GLN A 458 -7.03 -8.63 -14.15
CA GLN A 458 -7.69 -9.61 -15.02
C GLN A 458 -7.41 -9.41 -16.52
N GLU A 459 -7.29 -8.15 -16.99
CA GLU A 459 -6.99 -7.82 -18.40
C GLU A 459 -5.53 -8.11 -18.81
N CYS A 460 -4.67 -8.42 -17.84
CA CYS A 460 -3.26 -8.76 -18.03
C CYS A 460 -3.00 -10.26 -18.11
N LEU A 461 -4.03 -11.08 -17.92
CA LEU A 461 -3.96 -12.54 -17.89
C LEU A 461 -4.38 -13.09 -19.26
N CYS A 462 -3.64 -14.07 -19.79
CA CYS A 462 -4.01 -14.71 -21.05
C CYS A 462 -5.21 -15.64 -20.83
N GLU A 463 -6.27 -15.50 -21.64
CA GLU A 463 -7.39 -16.46 -21.66
C GLU A 463 -7.07 -17.77 -22.43
N GLY A 464 -5.84 -17.91 -22.96
CA GLY A 464 -5.41 -19.09 -23.72
C GLY A 464 -3.90 -19.16 -23.95
N THR A 465 -3.46 -20.18 -24.70
CA THR A 465 -2.05 -20.57 -24.87
C THR A 465 -1.17 -19.63 -25.70
N ASN A 466 -1.74 -18.69 -26.46
CA ASN A 466 -0.98 -17.76 -27.30
C ASN A 466 -0.89 -16.35 -26.66
N CYS A 467 0.05 -16.17 -25.74
CA CYS A 467 0.36 -14.87 -25.12
C CYS A 467 1.27 -13.95 -25.97
N HIS A 468 1.39 -14.19 -27.29
CA HIS A 468 2.37 -13.49 -28.14
C HIS A 468 2.20 -11.97 -28.18
N ASP A 469 0.98 -11.44 -27.99
CA ASP A 469 0.73 -9.99 -27.99
C ASP A 469 1.02 -9.30 -26.63
N LEU A 470 1.22 -10.07 -25.55
CA LEU A 470 1.51 -9.53 -24.19
C LEU A 470 3.00 -9.38 -23.92
N PHE A 471 3.83 -10.12 -24.65
CA PHE A 471 5.28 -9.99 -24.69
C PHE A 471 5.66 -9.47 -26.07
N GLY A 472 5.81 -8.14 -26.21
CA GLY A 472 6.15 -7.52 -27.49
C GLY A 472 7.38 -8.18 -28.13
N ASP A 473 7.35 -8.34 -29.46
CA ASP A 473 8.32 -9.15 -30.21
C ASP A 473 9.78 -8.88 -29.86
N ARG A 474 10.56 -9.98 -29.79
CA ARG A 474 12.03 -10.13 -29.57
C ARG A 474 12.44 -10.30 -28.10
N ASN A 475 13.24 -11.29 -27.71
CA ASN A 475 13.90 -12.37 -28.46
C ASN A 475 13.85 -13.67 -27.64
N SER A 476 13.28 -14.72 -28.23
CA SER A 476 13.34 -16.09 -27.70
C SER A 476 14.71 -16.72 -28.00
N SER A 477 15.69 -16.45 -27.15
CA SER A 477 17.00 -17.11 -27.21
C SER A 477 17.59 -17.34 -25.82
N LEU A 478 17.01 -18.30 -25.09
CA LEU A 478 17.64 -18.99 -23.95
C LEU A 478 16.96 -20.35 -23.76
N THR A 479 17.28 -21.29 -24.65
CA THR A 479 17.00 -22.71 -24.50
C THR A 479 18.20 -23.39 -23.82
N HIS A 480 18.07 -23.73 -22.54
CA HIS A 480 18.34 -25.06 -21.95
C HIS A 480 18.24 -25.05 -20.43
#